data_AF-Q4C806-F1
#
_entry.id   AF-Q4C806-F1
#
_cell.length_a   1.000
_cell.length_b   1.000
_cell.length_c   1.000
_cell.angle_alpha   90.00
_cell.angle_beta   90.00
_cell.angle_gamma   90.00
#
_symmetry.space_group_name_H-M   'P 1'
#
loop_
_entity.id
_entity.type
_entity.pdbx_description
1 polymer ?
#
loop_
_entity_poly.entity_id
_entity_poly.type
_entity_poly.pdbx_seq_one_letter_code
_entity_poly.pdbx_strand_id
1 'polypeptide(L)'
;MVTVKSIYSMVQDTNYLSHWCNLALQGKLKTESRHRKKYFPKKIRELKAMLLKADCICEQGKGSHTKCSHPLLDYKITISGKDGNDAKRYQEKDVKDLLKDIQEAQK
;
A
#
# COMPACT_ATOMS: atom_id res chain seq x y z
N MET A 1 -11.98 -64.98 -38.80
CA MET A 1 -11.83 -64.52 -37.40
C MET A 1 -11.17 -63.16 -37.44
N VAL A 2 -11.89 -62.15 -36.96
CA VAL A 2 -11.54 -60.73 -37.15
C VAL A 2 -10.25 -60.44 -36.39
N THR A 3 -9.26 -59.95 -37.13
CA THR A 3 -7.94 -59.54 -36.66
C THR A 3 -8.03 -58.59 -35.48
N VAL A 4 -7.22 -58.82 -34.44
CA VAL A 4 -7.05 -57.96 -33.26
C VAL A 4 -6.49 -56.55 -33.56
N LYS A 5 -6.25 -56.23 -34.85
CA LYS A 5 -6.21 -54.84 -35.34
C LYS A 5 -7.63 -54.24 -35.29
N SER A 6 -8.15 -53.88 -34.12
CA SER A 6 -9.37 -53.06 -34.11
C SER A 6 -9.71 -52.26 -32.85
N ILE A 7 -9.13 -52.51 -31.67
CA ILE A 7 -9.66 -51.82 -30.46
C ILE A 7 -8.66 -50.91 -29.74
N TYR A 8 -7.37 -50.95 -30.06
CA TYR A 8 -6.42 -50.02 -29.42
C TYR A 8 -5.43 -49.41 -30.41
N SER A 9 -5.96 -48.96 -31.55
CA SER A 9 -5.33 -47.94 -32.39
C SER A 9 -5.83 -46.52 -32.02
N MET A 10 -6.22 -46.30 -30.75
CA MET A 10 -6.97 -45.08 -30.37
C MET A 10 -6.66 -44.55 -28.97
N VAL A 11 -5.49 -44.84 -28.41
CA VAL A 11 -4.96 -44.09 -27.25
C VAL A 11 -3.42 -44.01 -27.36
N GLN A 12 -2.94 -43.51 -28.50
CA GLN A 12 -1.66 -42.83 -28.56
C GLN A 12 -1.95 -41.35 -28.42
N ASP A 13 -2.23 -40.93 -27.20
CA ASP A 13 -1.87 -39.59 -26.78
C ASP A 13 -1.25 -39.74 -25.41
N THR A 14 0.06 -39.88 -25.44
CA THR A 14 1.02 -39.89 -24.34
C THR A 14 1.04 -38.52 -23.63
N ASN A 15 -0.11 -38.03 -23.20
CA ASN A 15 -0.24 -36.67 -22.69
C ASN A 15 -1.24 -36.54 -21.53
N TYR A 16 -1.37 -37.57 -20.68
CA TYR A 16 -2.23 -37.49 -19.49
C TYR A 16 -1.51 -37.60 -18.13
N LEU A 17 -0.18 -37.79 -18.11
CA LEU A 17 0.64 -37.70 -16.89
C LEU A 17 1.59 -36.50 -16.86
N SER A 18 1.73 -35.78 -17.97
CA SER A 18 2.46 -34.51 -18.08
C SER A 18 1.68 -33.32 -17.51
N HIS A 19 0.35 -33.40 -17.43
CA HIS A 19 -0.48 -32.28 -17.01
C HIS A 19 -0.52 -32.13 -15.46
N TRP A 20 -0.45 -33.24 -14.72
CA TRP A 20 -0.35 -33.20 -13.25
C TRP A 20 1.08 -32.94 -12.72
N CYS A 21 2.11 -33.21 -13.53
CA CYS A 21 3.49 -32.88 -13.17
C CYS A 21 3.77 -31.35 -13.28
N ASN A 22 3.14 -30.68 -14.26
CA ASN A 22 3.25 -29.22 -14.41
C ASN A 22 2.50 -28.43 -13.32
N LEU A 23 1.45 -28.97 -12.71
CA LEU A 23 0.75 -28.29 -11.61
C LEU A 23 1.55 -28.33 -10.30
N ALA A 24 2.27 -29.42 -10.04
CA ALA A 24 3.14 -29.57 -8.86
C ALA A 24 4.43 -28.72 -8.94
N LEU A 25 4.88 -28.38 -10.16
CA LEU A 25 6.03 -27.50 -10.39
C LEU A 25 5.67 -26.00 -10.45
N GLN A 26 4.38 -25.65 -10.54
CA GLN A 26 3.89 -24.27 -10.36
C GLN A 26 3.63 -23.93 -8.88
N GLY A 27 3.63 -24.93 -8.00
CA GLY A 27 3.64 -24.77 -6.54
C GLY A 27 5.02 -24.43 -5.96
N LYS A 28 5.99 -24.03 -6.78
CA LYS A 28 7.21 -23.36 -6.31
C LYS A 28 6.76 -22.11 -5.56
N LEU A 29 6.71 -22.23 -4.24
CA LEU A 29 6.73 -21.15 -3.29
C LEU A 29 7.65 -20.08 -3.87
N LYS A 30 7.03 -19.03 -4.43
CA LYS A 30 7.67 -17.74 -4.57
C LYS A 30 8.02 -17.35 -3.15
N THR A 31 9.19 -17.80 -2.71
CA THR A 31 9.93 -17.15 -1.65
C THR A 31 10.41 -15.85 -2.27
N GLU A 32 9.44 -14.95 -2.54
CA GLU A 32 9.69 -13.56 -2.83
C GLU A 32 10.44 -13.07 -1.62
N SER A 33 11.75 -13.00 -1.80
CA SER A 33 12.71 -12.46 -0.87
C SER A 33 12.15 -11.11 -0.49
N ARG A 34 11.64 -11.02 0.74
CA ARG A 34 11.03 -9.81 1.31
C ARG A 34 12.11 -8.75 1.38
N HIS A 35 12.42 -8.13 0.25
CA HIS A 35 13.16 -6.90 0.20
C HIS A 35 12.23 -5.86 0.83
N ARG A 36 12.30 -5.74 2.17
CA ARG A 36 11.52 -4.77 2.92
C ARG A 36 11.81 -3.42 2.28
N LYS A 37 10.86 -2.88 1.54
CA LYS A 37 10.94 -1.58 0.88
C LYS A 37 11.41 -0.60 1.95
N LYS A 38 12.64 -0.08 1.80
CA LYS A 38 13.26 0.81 2.77
C LYS A 38 12.36 2.04 2.91
N TYR A 39 11.72 2.18 4.06
CA TYR A 39 10.81 3.29 4.32
C TYR A 39 11.63 4.53 4.66
N PHE A 40 11.57 5.52 3.77
CA PHE A 40 12.08 6.86 4.04
C PHE A 40 10.95 7.69 4.65
N PRO A 41 11.08 8.14 5.92
CA PRO A 41 10.08 9.01 6.53
C PRO A 41 10.01 10.34 5.79
N LYS A 42 8.81 10.91 5.71
CA LYS A 42 8.61 12.25 5.17
C LYS A 42 9.21 13.28 6.11
N LYS A 43 9.63 14.42 5.56
CA LYS A 43 10.05 15.56 6.39
C LYS A 43 8.83 16.30 6.93
N ILE A 44 8.97 16.91 8.11
CA ILE A 44 7.91 17.74 8.71
C ILE A 44 7.50 18.89 7.78
N ARG A 45 8.46 19.49 7.07
CA ARG A 45 8.19 20.50 6.03
C ARG A 45 7.23 20.01 4.95
N GLU A 46 7.37 18.76 4.52
CA GLU A 46 6.48 18.17 3.51
C GLU A 46 5.07 18.00 4.05
N LEU A 47 4.93 17.56 5.30
CA LEU A 47 3.62 17.41 5.94
C LEU A 47 2.90 18.76 6.04
N LYS A 48 3.61 19.81 6.47
CA LYS A 48 3.04 21.17 6.49
C LYS A 48 2.63 21.65 5.10
N ALA A 49 3.46 21.40 4.09
CA ALA A 49 3.13 21.76 2.71
C ALA A 49 1.90 21.02 2.18
N MET A 50 1.71 19.74 2.55
CA MET A 50 0.50 18.98 2.20
C MET A 50 -0.74 19.55 2.86
N LEU A 51 -0.66 19.95 4.13
CA LEU A 51 -1.77 20.58 4.84
C LEU A 51 -2.14 21.94 4.28
N LEU A 52 -1.14 22.78 3.96
CA LEU A 52 -1.38 24.09 3.33
C LEU A 52 -2.04 23.97 1.96
N LYS A 53 -1.75 22.91 1.19
CA LYS A 53 -2.42 22.62 -0.09
C LYS A 53 -3.88 22.22 0.06
N ALA A 54 -4.27 21.76 1.24
CA ALA A 54 -5.64 21.35 1.54
C ALA A 54 -6.38 22.46 2.32
N ASP A 55 -5.93 23.71 2.20
CA ASP A 55 -6.52 24.88 2.87
C ASP A 55 -6.65 24.73 4.40
N CYS A 56 -5.80 23.92 5.02
CA CYS A 56 -5.74 23.78 6.47
C CYS A 56 -5.10 25.04 7.10
N ILE A 57 -5.72 25.49 8.18
CA ILE A 57 -5.22 26.59 9.01
C ILE A 57 -4.21 26.01 10.00
N CYS A 58 -2.94 26.38 9.87
CA CYS A 58 -1.86 25.93 10.74
C CYS A 58 -1.33 27.08 11.61
N GLU A 59 -1.62 27.01 12.92
CA GLU A 59 -1.19 27.97 13.92
C GLU A 59 0.08 27.48 14.62
N GLN A 60 1.11 28.32 14.64
CA GLN A 60 2.30 28.03 15.44
C GLN A 60 2.00 28.28 16.92
N GLY A 61 2.12 27.22 17.72
CA GLY A 61 2.04 27.33 19.17
C GLY A 61 3.41 27.63 19.79
N LYS A 62 3.49 27.48 21.11
CA LYS A 62 4.76 27.61 21.84
C LYS A 62 5.76 26.52 21.39
N GLY A 63 6.95 26.95 20.98
CA GLY A 63 8.05 26.06 20.60
C GLY A 63 7.96 25.55 19.16
N SER A 64 8.29 24.27 18.93
CA SER A 64 8.24 23.65 17.61
C SER A 64 6.94 22.88 17.35
N HIS A 65 5.85 23.29 18.01
CA HIS A 65 4.53 22.66 17.83
C HIS A 65 3.66 23.54 16.95
N THR A 66 3.07 22.95 15.92
CA THR A 66 2.11 23.60 15.02
C THR A 66 0.79 22.85 15.13
N LYS A 67 -0.28 23.56 15.48
CA LYS A 67 -1.64 23.02 15.47
C LYS A 67 -2.23 23.27 14.10
N CYS A 68 -2.77 22.26 13.45
CA CYS A 68 -3.45 22.42 12.18
C CYS A 68 -4.89 21.94 12.29
N SER A 69 -5.81 22.74 11.77
CA SER A 69 -7.25 22.47 11.74
C SER A 69 -7.82 22.85 10.39
N HIS A 70 -8.91 22.21 10.00
CA HIS A 70 -9.63 22.56 8.78
C HIS A 70 -11.04 23.02 9.15
N PRO A 71 -11.60 24.08 8.54
CA PRO A 71 -12.93 24.60 8.90
C PRO A 71 -14.07 23.60 8.75
N LEU A 72 -13.91 22.59 7.89
CA LEU A 72 -14.90 21.53 7.68
C LEU A 72 -14.84 20.41 8.72
N LEU A 73 -13.81 20.37 9.57
CA LEU A 73 -13.61 19.30 10.55
C LEU A 73 -13.56 19.86 11.97
N ASP A 74 -14.24 19.19 12.90
CA ASP A 74 -14.33 19.63 14.29
C ASP A 74 -13.07 19.35 15.12
N TYR A 75 -12.09 18.64 14.55
CA TYR A 75 -10.88 18.24 15.25
C TYR A 75 -9.62 18.87 14.65
N LYS A 76 -8.57 18.94 15.48
CA LYS A 76 -7.27 19.53 15.13
C LYS A 76 -6.14 18.54 15.39
N ILE A 77 -5.15 18.55 14.50
CA ILE A 77 -3.94 17.74 14.63
C ILE A 77 -2.77 18.61 15.11
N THR A 78 -1.83 18.01 15.83
CA THR A 78 -0.63 18.71 16.30
C THR A 78 0.62 18.10 15.66
N ILE A 79 1.31 18.89 14.84
CA ILE A 79 2.60 18.54 14.29
C ILE A 79 3.68 19.08 15.21
N SER A 80 4.56 18.19 15.69
CA SER A 80 5.67 18.54 16.57
C SER A 80 7.01 18.33 15.87
N GLY A 81 7.88 19.32 15.97
CA GLY A 81 9.25 19.29 15.47
C GLY A 81 9.56 20.43 14.50
N LYS A 82 10.86 20.55 14.19
CA LYS A 82 11.38 21.54 13.25
C LYS A 82 11.23 21.03 11.81
N ASP A 83 11.20 21.94 10.86
CA ASP A 83 10.91 21.62 9.45
C ASP A 83 11.91 20.63 8.81
N GLY A 84 13.16 20.61 9.27
CA GLY A 84 14.21 19.69 8.80
C GLY A 84 14.15 18.27 9.39
N ASN A 85 13.34 18.06 10.44
CA ASN A 85 13.25 16.76 11.10
C ASN A 85 12.41 15.78 10.27
N ASP A 86 12.73 14.51 10.41
CA ASP A 86 11.87 13.42 9.92
C ASP A 86 10.59 13.36 10.74
N ALA A 87 9.47 13.20 10.04
CA ALA A 87 8.18 13.03 10.65
C ALA A 87 8.09 11.67 11.33
N LYS A 88 7.42 11.65 12.47
CA LYS A 88 7.10 10.40 13.14
C LYS A 88 5.94 9.73 12.41
N ARG A 89 5.89 8.40 12.44
CA ARG A 89 4.84 7.61 11.77
C ARG A 89 3.42 8.04 12.14
N TYR A 90 3.19 8.42 13.41
CA TYR A 90 1.87 8.92 13.82
C TYR A 90 1.54 10.25 13.13
N GLN A 91 2.50 11.16 12.96
CA GLN A 91 2.27 12.44 12.29
C GLN A 91 1.90 12.25 10.82
N GLU A 92 2.56 11.31 10.14
CA GLU A 92 2.19 10.97 8.77
C GLU A 92 0.81 10.34 8.69
N LYS A 93 0.44 9.52 9.67
CA LYS A 93 -0.88 8.91 9.74
C LYS A 93 -1.95 9.97 9.98
N ASP A 94 -1.78 10.80 11.00
CA ASP A 94 -2.73 11.86 11.37
C ASP A 94 -2.95 12.84 10.20
N VAL A 95 -1.89 13.20 9.47
CA VAL A 95 -2.01 14.05 8.27
C VAL A 95 -2.76 13.35 7.14
N LYS A 96 -2.52 12.05 6.91
CA LYS A 96 -3.24 11.29 5.89
C LYS A 96 -4.72 11.15 6.22
N ASP A 97 -5.03 10.84 7.47
CA ASP A 97 -6.39 10.66 7.95
C ASP A 97 -7.15 12.01 7.84
N LEU A 98 -6.54 13.12 8.28
CA LEU A 98 -7.11 14.45 8.12
C LEU A 98 -7.40 14.80 6.64
N LEU A 99 -6.43 14.56 5.74
CA LEU A 99 -6.63 14.84 4.31
C LEU A 99 -7.74 13.98 3.69
N LYS A 100 -7.88 12.73 4.14
CA LYS A 100 -8.95 11.84 3.70
C LYS A 100 -10.30 12.35 4.17
N ASP A 101 -10.40 12.75 5.43
CA ASP A 101 -11.63 13.28 6.00
C ASP A 101 -12.04 14.61 5.34
N ILE A 102 -11.09 15.49 5.01
CA ILE A 102 -11.36 16.72 4.23
C ILE A 102 -11.94 16.36 2.86
N GLN A 103 -11.36 15.38 2.17
CA GLN A 103 -11.86 14.94 0.86
C GLN A 103 -13.26 14.33 0.95
N GLU A 104 -13.58 13.63 2.03
CA GLU A 104 -14.91 13.08 2.28
C GLU A 104 -15.92 14.18 2.63
N ALA A 105 -15.52 15.21 3.38
CA ALA A 105 -16.37 16.34 3.73
C ALA A 105 -16.61 17.33 2.57
N GLN A 106 -15.74 17.34 1.55
CA GLN A 106 -15.89 18.16 0.34
C GLN A 106 -16.78 17.52 -0.73
N LYS A 107 -17.14 16.24 -0.60
CA LYS A 107 -18.06 15.53 -1.50
C LYS A 107 -19.51 15.84 -1.18
#